data_AF-A4F8V8-F1
#
_entry.id   AF-A4F8V8-F1
#
_cell.length_a   1.000
_cell.length_b   1.000
_cell.length_c   1.000
_cell.angle_alpha   90.00
_cell.angle_beta   90.00
_cell.angle_gamma   90.00
#
_symmetry.space_group_name_H-M   'P 1'
#
loop_
_entity.id
_entity.type
_entity.pdbx_description
1 polymer ?
#
loop_
_entity_poly.entity_id
_entity_poly.type
_entity_poly.pdbx_seq_one_letter_code
_entity_poly.pdbx_strand_id
1 'polypeptide(L)' 'MRNDDRALAVALRGAQWALDDAAYAIPSGQYGPHQCHELAGILERLAVVLRERGRNHGRTVDAGVLADAAAELASG' A
#
# COMPACT_ATOMS: atom_id res chain seq x y z
N MET A 1 14.86 0.33 13.03
CA MET A 1 13.89 0.45 11.91
C MET A 1 12.53 0.68 12.52
N ARG A 2 11.83 1.78 12.19
CA ARG A 2 10.48 2.00 12.74
C ARG A 2 9.52 0.97 12.15
N ASN A 3 8.51 0.56 12.91
CA ASN A 3 7.53 -0.45 12.46
C ASN A 3 6.86 -0.01 11.13
N ASP A 4 6.57 1.29 11.01
CA ASP A 4 6.02 1.93 9.81
C ASP A 4 6.93 1.81 8.58
N ASP A 5 8.26 1.81 8.78
CA ASP A 5 9.22 1.63 7.68
C ASP A 5 9.14 0.20 7.13
N ARG A 6 8.95 -0.78 8.02
CA ARG A 6 8.83 -2.19 7.66
C ARG A 6 7.52 -2.46 6.92
N ALA A 7 6.41 -1.92 7.44
CA ALA A 7 5.11 -2.05 6.79
C ALA A 7 5.11 -1.41 5.39
N LEU A 8 5.71 -0.22 5.25
CA LEU A 8 5.87 0.41 3.94
C LEU A 8 6.74 -0.42 3.00
N ALA A 9 7.88 -0.95 3.47
CA ALA A 9 8.74 -1.79 2.66
C ALA A 9 8.01 -3.03 2.12
N VAL A 10 7.18 -3.66 2.96
CA VAL A 10 6.34 -4.80 2.56
C VAL A 10 5.29 -4.38 1.53
N ALA A 11 4.60 -3.27 1.75
CA ALA A 11 3.59 -2.75 0.82
C ALA A 11 4.19 -2.40 -0.56
N LEU A 12 5.36 -1.75 -0.57
CA LEU A 12 6.10 -1.44 -1.80
C LEU A 12 6.49 -2.71 -2.55
N ARG A 13 6.97 -3.73 -1.83
CA ARG A 13 7.35 -5.00 -2.45
C ARG A 13 6.15 -5.73 -3.06
N GLY A 14 5.01 -5.72 -2.38
CA GLY A 14 3.77 -6.28 -2.91
C GLY A 14 3.28 -5.56 -4.17
N ALA A 15 3.28 -4.22 -4.16
CA ALA A 15 2.90 -3.44 -5.34
C ALA A 15 3.84 -3.66 -6.53
N GLN A 16 5.15 -3.81 -6.28
CA GLN A 16 6.10 -4.18 -7.32
C GLN A 16 5.72 -5.50 -7.99
N TRP A 17 5.43 -6.54 -7.21
CA TRP A 17 5.03 -7.84 -7.79
C TRP A 17 3.74 -7.76 -8.61
N ALA A 18 2.73 -7.01 -8.13
CA ALA A 18 1.50 -6.81 -8.88
C ALA A 18 1.73 -6.07 -10.21
N LEU A 19 2.65 -5.09 -10.22
CA LEU A 19 3.03 -4.37 -11.43
C LEU A 19 3.82 -5.26 -12.41
N ASP A 20 4.74 -6.09 -11.90
CA ASP A 20 5.51 -7.03 -12.72
C ASP A 20 4.59 -8.06 -13.40
N ASP A 21 3.62 -8.60 -12.65
CA ASP A 21 2.62 -9.54 -13.18
C ASP A 21 1.72 -8.88 -14.24
N ALA A 22 1.24 -7.66 -13.98
CA ALA A 22 0.46 -6.90 -14.94
C ALA A 22 1.27 -6.59 -16.22
N ALA A 23 2.52 -6.16 -16.08
CA ALA A 23 3.40 -5.88 -17.21
C ALA A 23 3.66 -7.12 -18.07
N TYR A 24 3.68 -8.31 -17.46
CA TYR A 24 3.79 -9.58 -18.18
C TYR A 24 2.47 -10.00 -18.86
N ALA A 25 1.33 -9.84 -18.20
CA ALA A 25 0.03 -10.32 -18.68
C ALA A 25 -0.67 -9.38 -19.67
N ILE A 26 -0.40 -8.07 -19.63
CA ILE A 26 -1.02 -7.09 -20.52
C ILE A 26 -0.70 -7.37 -22.01
N PRO A 27 0.58 -7.57 -22.41
CA PRO A 27 0.92 -7.83 -23.82
C PRO A 27 0.32 -9.14 -24.35
N SER A 28 0.07 -10.12 -23.48
CA SER A 28 -0.55 -11.40 -23.85
C SER A 28 -2.08 -11.35 -23.90
N GLY A 29 -2.69 -10.20 -23.58
CA GLY A 29 -4.15 -10.02 -23.53
C GLY A 29 -4.81 -10.77 -22.37
N GLN A 30 -4.03 -11.25 -21.40
CA GLN A 30 -4.52 -12.01 -20.25
C GLN A 30 -4.82 -11.12 -19.04
N TYR A 31 -4.74 -9.80 -19.21
CA TYR A 31 -5.00 -8.82 -18.18
C TYR A 31 -6.33 -8.10 -18.44
N GLY A 32 -7.38 -8.54 -17.75
CA GLY A 32 -8.75 -8.08 -17.97
C GLY A 32 -9.19 -6.95 -17.05
N PRO A 33 -10.44 -6.48 -17.22
CA PRO A 33 -10.99 -5.37 -16.43
C PRO A 33 -10.95 -5.60 -14.91
N HIS A 34 -11.17 -6.85 -14.48
CA HIS A 34 -11.11 -7.20 -13.06
C HIS A 34 -9.69 -7.01 -12.50
N GLN A 35 -8.68 -7.52 -13.20
CA GLN A 35 -7.28 -7.38 -12.80
C GLN A 35 -6.85 -5.90 -12.78
N CYS A 36 -7.32 -5.10 -13.74
CA CYS A 36 -7.12 -3.65 -13.73
C CYS A 36 -7.69 -3.00 -12.46
N HIS A 37 -8.91 -3.37 -12.05
CA HIS A 37 -9.52 -2.85 -10.82
C HIS A 37 -8.76 -3.28 -9.57
N GLU A 38 -8.28 -4.52 -9.49
CA GLU A 38 -7.49 -5.01 -8.37
C GLU A 38 -6.16 -4.26 -8.24
N LEU A 39 -5.43 -4.09 -9.35
CA LEU A 39 -4.17 -3.33 -9.36
C LEU A 39 -4.38 -1.87 -8.99
N ALA A 40 -5.43 -1.23 -9.50
CA ALA A 40 -5.79 0.13 -9.11
C ALA A 40 -5.99 0.24 -7.59
N GLY A 41 -6.73 -0.68 -6.98
CA GLY A 41 -6.93 -0.70 -5.52
C GLY A 41 -5.65 -0.93 -4.71
N ILE A 42 -4.72 -1.74 -5.22
CA ILE A 42 -3.38 -1.91 -4.62
C ILE A 42 -2.61 -0.59 -4.65
N LEU A 43 -2.58 0.08 -5.80
CA LEU A 43 -1.84 1.32 -6.00
C LEU A 43 -2.45 2.49 -5.20
N GLU A 44 -3.77 2.57 -5.10
CA GLU A 44 -4.46 3.57 -4.27
C GLU A 44 -4.10 3.43 -2.80
N ARG A 45 -4.12 2.21 -2.26
CA ARG A 45 -3.71 1.94 -0.87
C ARG A 45 -2.25 2.30 -0.64
N LEU A 46 -1.34 1.93 -1.54
CA LEU A 46 0.07 2.31 -1.44
C LEU A 46 0.24 3.85 -1.46
N ALA A 47 -0.50 4.54 -2.32
CA ALA A 47 -0.47 6.00 -2.39
C ALA A 47 -0.93 6.66 -1.08
N VAL A 48 -1.95 6.10 -0.40
CA VAL A 48 -2.38 6.57 0.93
C VAL A 48 -1.25 6.41 1.94
N VAL A 49 -0.64 5.22 2.03
CA VAL A 49 0.46 4.95 2.99
C VAL A 49 1.64 5.89 2.78
N LEU A 50 2.03 6.12 1.52
CA LEU A 50 3.13 7.03 1.18
C LEU A 50 2.82 8.49 1.57
N ARG A 51 1.57 8.94 1.35
CA ARG A 51 1.14 10.29 1.76
C ARG A 51 1.12 10.45 3.27
N GLU A 52 0.61 9.47 4.01
CA GLU A 52 0.62 9.49 5.48
C GLU A 52 2.03 9.54 6.02
N ARG A 53 2.93 8.70 5.51
CA ARG A 53 4.35 8.77 5.86
C ARG A 53 4.95 10.15 5.57
N GLY A 54 4.66 10.74 4.40
CA GLY A 54 5.15 12.07 4.04
C GLY A 54 4.65 13.17 4.99
N ARG A 55 3.39 13.11 5.41
CA ARG A 55 2.80 14.00 6.41
C ARG A 55 3.47 13.83 7.78
N ASN A 56 3.71 12.59 8.17
CA ASN A 56 4.30 12.19 9.45
C ASN A 56 5.83 12.37 9.51
N HIS A 57 6.50 12.52 8.37
CA HIS A 57 7.92 12.86 8.32
C HIS A 57 8.17 14.35 8.61
N GLY A 58 7.13 15.20 8.50
CA GLY A 58 7.19 16.64 8.79
C GLY A 58 6.63 17.06 10.16
N ARG A 59 5.97 16.14 10.88
CA ARG A 59 5.35 16.41 12.19
C ARG A 59 5.64 15.19 13.07
N THR A 60 6.33 15.36 14.21
CA THR A 60 6.41 14.32 15.23
C THR A 60 4.99 13.87 15.59
N VAL A 61 4.62 12.65 15.16
CA VAL A 61 3.27 12.11 15.34
C VAL A 61 3.14 11.59 16.76
N ASP A 62 2.09 12.00 17.46
CA ASP A 62 1.72 11.40 18.74
C ASP A 62 1.29 9.95 18.52
N ALA A 63 2.07 9.04 19.12
CA ALA A 63 1.95 7.59 18.95
C ALA A 63 0.55 7.02 19.26
N GLY A 64 -0.30 7.77 19.97
CA GLY A 64 -1.67 7.37 20.31
C GLY A 64 -2.61 7.26 19.12
N VAL A 65 -2.48 8.13 18.11
CA VAL A 65 -3.44 8.16 16.98
C VAL A 65 -3.24 6.98 16.03
N LEU A 66 -1.99 6.51 15.88
CA LEU A 66 -1.69 5.35 15.04
C LEU A 66 -2.06 4.02 15.73
N ALA A 67 -2.07 3.99 17.07
CA ALA A 67 -2.49 2.81 17.83
C ALA A 67 -4.00 2.53 17.69
N ASP A 68 -4.83 3.58 17.71
CA ASP A 68 -6.29 3.45 17.55
C ASP A 68 -6.67 2.98 16.13
N ALA A 69 -6.06 3.56 15.09
CA ALA A 69 -6.33 3.17 13.71
C ALA A 69 -5.92 1.72 13.40
N ALA A 70 -4.88 1.21 14.06
CA ALA A 70 -4.44 -0.18 13.90
C ALA A 70 -5.40 -1.18 14.59
N ALA A 71 -6.02 -0.80 15.71
CA ALA A 71 -6.97 -1.65 16.42
C ALA A 71 -8.28 -1.86 15.63
N GLU A 72 -8.74 -0.83 14.92
CA GLU A 72 -9.94 -0.91 14.08
C GLU A 72 -9.74 -1.83 12.86
N LEU A 73 -8.57 -1.75 12.21
CA LEU A 73 -8.26 -2.58 11.05
C LEU A 73 -8.02 -4.06 11.37
N ALA A 74 -7.75 -4.40 12.63
CA ALA A 74 -7.55 -5.78 13.07
C ALA A 74 -8.86 -6.46 13.53
N SER A 75 -9.94 -5.70 13.70
CA SER A 75 -11.20 -6.17 14.27
C SER A 75 -12.33 -6.34 13.24
N GLY A 76 -12.11 -5.96 11.97
CA GLY A 76 -13.06 -6.11 10.85
C GLY A 76 -12.50 -6.97 9.75
#